data_AF-A0A2X0IUZ7-F1
#
_entry.id   AF-A0A2X0IUZ7-F1
#
_cell.length_a   1.000
_cell.length_b   1.000
_cell.length_c   1.000
_cell.angle_alpha   90.00
_cell.angle_beta   90.00
_cell.angle_gamma   90.00
#
_symmetry.space_group_name_H-M   'P 1'
#
loop_
_entity.id
_entity.type
_entity.pdbx_description
1 polymer ?
#
loop_
_entity_poly.entity_id
_entity_poly.type
_entity_poly.pdbx_seq_one_letter_code
_entity_poly.pdbx_strand_id
1 'polypeptide(L)'
;MTDKQTVQAYADAWTQSIEAISELVAPLPEGAWNRPTECPGWSVRDVVSHIIAMESELLGDPRPIHTLPRDLRHVVDEFSRHCEVPVDKRRCHTAVEMASELEYTVIRRGRALRSTRYEPLDEVRWPMGPYSRDVPYHQLLRTRVFDVWTHEQDIRRALARPGNLDSPAAAITRDYLIEMLPRAVAKLAGAPSGSTAVFDVHGEQEFMRTVHVDVDGRGRVDGEVLLVPSVRLSMDWETFSRLACGRVPAHAAEAKLEGDESLGHRILDNFAVTP
;
A
#
# COMPACT_ATOMS: atom_id res chain seq x y z
N MET A 1 -22.29 6.92 4.41
CA MET A 1 -22.42 5.46 4.51
C MET A 1 -22.52 5.10 5.99
N THR A 2 -23.34 4.12 6.34
CA THR A 2 -23.28 3.53 7.68
C THR A 2 -21.99 2.73 7.82
N ASP A 3 -21.49 2.53 9.03
CA ASP A 3 -20.22 1.81 9.23
C ASP A 3 -20.25 0.37 8.67
N LYS A 4 -21.44 -0.27 8.65
CA LYS A 4 -21.67 -1.57 8.00
C LYS A 4 -21.50 -1.54 6.48
N GLN A 5 -21.99 -0.47 5.83
CA GLN A 5 -21.81 -0.28 4.39
C GLN A 5 -20.33 -0.06 4.06
N THR A 6 -19.58 0.60 4.96
CA THR A 6 -18.13 0.79 4.82
C THR A 6 -17.36 -0.54 4.84
N VAL A 7 -17.67 -1.43 5.80
CA VAL A 7 -17.06 -2.77 5.86
C VAL A 7 -17.33 -3.60 4.60
N GLN A 8 -18.58 -3.58 4.11
CA GLN A 8 -18.94 -4.29 2.88
C GLN A 8 -18.18 -3.72 1.67
N ALA A 9 -18.14 -2.40 1.52
CA ALA A 9 -17.42 -1.75 0.44
C ALA A 9 -15.91 -2.09 0.45
N TYR A 10 -15.29 -2.19 1.62
CA TYR A 10 -13.90 -2.62 1.75
C TYR A 10 -13.71 -4.10 1.39
N ALA A 11 -14.63 -4.97 1.80
CA ALA A 11 -14.58 -6.38 1.42
C ALA A 11 -14.74 -6.57 -0.10
N ASP A 12 -15.63 -5.81 -0.74
CA ASP A 12 -15.85 -5.87 -2.19
C ASP A 12 -14.62 -5.34 -2.96
N ALA A 13 -14.05 -4.22 -2.51
CA ALA A 13 -12.84 -3.65 -3.12
C ALA A 13 -11.60 -4.55 -2.96
N TRP A 14 -11.45 -5.19 -1.80
CA TRP A 14 -10.42 -6.21 -1.60
C TRP A 14 -10.64 -7.41 -2.54
N THR A 15 -11.89 -7.88 -2.67
CA THR A 15 -12.25 -9.02 -3.53
C THR A 15 -11.90 -8.73 -4.98
N GLN A 16 -12.29 -7.56 -5.48
CA GLN A 16 -11.96 -7.12 -6.84
C GLN A 16 -10.43 -7.12 -7.08
N SER A 17 -9.66 -6.53 -6.15
CA SER A 17 -8.21 -6.39 -6.33
C SER A 17 -7.51 -7.76 -6.29
N ILE A 18 -7.88 -8.63 -5.35
CA ILE A 18 -7.22 -9.94 -5.23
C ILE A 18 -7.61 -10.90 -6.37
N GLU A 19 -8.85 -10.81 -6.88
CA GLU A 19 -9.28 -11.53 -8.08
C GLU A 19 -8.53 -11.03 -9.31
N ALA A 20 -8.32 -9.72 -9.46
CA ALA A 20 -7.49 -9.16 -10.52
C ALA A 20 -6.04 -9.68 -10.48
N ILE A 21 -5.45 -9.83 -9.28
CA ILE A 21 -4.14 -10.47 -9.12
C ILE A 21 -4.19 -11.93 -9.57
N SER A 22 -5.20 -12.69 -9.13
CA SER A 22 -5.38 -14.09 -9.52
C SER A 22 -5.46 -14.25 -11.05
N GLU A 23 -6.26 -13.42 -11.72
CA GLU A 23 -6.40 -13.39 -13.18
C GLU A 23 -5.09 -13.01 -13.90
N LEU A 24 -4.31 -12.09 -13.33
CA LEU A 24 -3.02 -11.68 -13.87
C LEU A 24 -1.99 -12.82 -13.82
N VAL A 25 -1.97 -13.58 -12.72
CA VAL A 25 -0.91 -14.57 -12.47
C VAL A 25 -1.23 -15.98 -12.95
N ALA A 26 -2.52 -16.35 -13.05
CA ALA A 26 -2.97 -17.66 -13.50
C ALA A 26 -2.38 -18.11 -14.87
N PRO A 27 -2.30 -17.25 -15.90
CA PRO A 27 -1.75 -17.65 -17.20
C PRO A 27 -0.23 -17.45 -17.32
N LEU A 28 0.46 -17.01 -16.25
CA LEU A 28 1.87 -16.65 -16.36
C LEU A 28 2.78 -17.87 -16.52
N PRO A 29 3.71 -17.85 -17.50
CA PRO A 29 4.76 -18.86 -17.57
C PRO A 29 5.74 -18.70 -16.42
N GLU A 30 6.43 -19.78 -16.04
CA GLU A 30 7.37 -19.84 -14.91
C GLU A 30 8.36 -18.66 -14.87
N GLY A 31 8.95 -18.30 -16.01
CA GLY A 31 9.93 -17.21 -16.07
C GLY A 31 9.36 -15.83 -15.73
N ALA A 32 8.05 -15.59 -15.91
CA ALA A 32 7.43 -14.30 -15.60
C ALA A 32 7.26 -14.07 -14.09
N TRP A 33 7.16 -15.15 -13.31
CA TRP A 33 7.06 -15.08 -11.85
C TRP A 33 8.32 -14.51 -11.19
N ASN A 34 9.48 -14.65 -11.85
CA ASN A 34 10.76 -14.17 -11.34
C ASN A 34 11.11 -12.75 -11.83
N ARG A 35 10.19 -12.06 -12.52
CA ARG A 35 10.42 -10.67 -12.92
C ARG A 35 10.50 -9.77 -11.68
N PRO A 36 11.49 -8.86 -11.60
CA PRO A 36 11.60 -7.94 -10.49
C PRO A 36 10.42 -6.96 -10.51
N THR A 37 9.96 -6.59 -9.32
CA THR A 37 8.97 -5.52 -9.12
C THR A 37 9.66 -4.27 -8.58
N GLU A 38 8.89 -3.21 -8.36
CA GLU A 38 9.37 -2.00 -7.69
C GLU A 38 9.49 -2.15 -6.18
N CYS A 39 8.98 -3.24 -5.59
CA CYS A 39 9.30 -3.61 -4.21
C CYS A 39 10.76 -4.08 -4.14
N PRO A 40 11.62 -3.44 -3.31
CA PRO A 40 13.03 -3.79 -3.22
C PRO A 40 13.25 -5.27 -2.89
N GLY A 41 13.97 -5.96 -3.78
CA GLY A 41 14.31 -7.38 -3.61
C GLY A 41 13.18 -8.37 -3.91
N TRP A 42 11.99 -7.90 -4.33
CA TRP A 42 10.83 -8.76 -4.57
C TRP A 42 10.51 -8.91 -6.05
N SER A 43 10.39 -10.16 -6.48
CA SER A 43 9.81 -10.58 -7.75
C SER A 43 8.27 -10.65 -7.69
N VAL A 44 7.62 -10.89 -8.83
CA VAL A 44 6.16 -11.15 -8.89
C VAL A 44 5.78 -12.28 -7.92
N ARG A 45 6.59 -13.34 -7.84
CA ARG A 45 6.40 -14.45 -6.88
C ARG A 45 6.45 -13.98 -5.44
N ASP A 46 7.39 -13.11 -5.11
CA ASP A 46 7.56 -12.61 -3.75
C ASP A 46 6.37 -11.74 -3.32
N VAL A 47 5.87 -10.88 -4.22
CA VAL A 47 4.66 -10.07 -3.98
C VAL A 47 3.43 -10.96 -3.74
N VAL A 48 3.22 -11.96 -4.60
CA VAL A 48 2.10 -12.92 -4.41
C VAL A 48 2.27 -13.70 -3.10
N SER A 49 3.50 -14.08 -2.75
CA SER A 49 3.80 -14.79 -1.50
C SER A 49 3.47 -13.96 -0.26
N HIS A 50 3.74 -12.65 -0.29
CA HIS A 50 3.38 -11.71 0.77
C HIS A 50 1.86 -11.61 0.93
N ILE A 51 1.13 -11.48 -0.18
CA ILE A 51 -0.34 -11.44 -0.14
C ILE A 51 -0.90 -12.73 0.47
N ILE A 52 -0.45 -13.90 -0.01
CA ILE A 52 -0.89 -15.19 0.54
C ILE A 52 -0.61 -15.25 2.04
N ALA A 53 0.60 -14.85 2.46
CA ALA A 53 1.00 -14.89 3.87
C ALA A 53 0.06 -14.07 4.76
N MET A 54 -0.18 -12.81 4.38
CA MET A 54 -1.00 -11.91 5.18
C MET A 54 -2.46 -12.38 5.26
N GLU A 55 -3.03 -12.85 4.14
CA GLU A 55 -4.40 -13.36 4.15
C GLU A 55 -4.54 -14.69 4.91
N SER A 56 -3.53 -15.55 4.87
CA SER A 56 -3.46 -16.77 5.69
C SER A 56 -3.39 -16.45 7.18
N GLU A 57 -2.59 -15.47 7.59
CA GLU A 57 -2.52 -15.05 8.99
C GLU A 57 -3.85 -14.46 9.49
N LEU A 58 -4.54 -13.69 8.65
CA LEU A 58 -5.89 -13.20 8.95
C LEU A 58 -6.93 -14.32 9.02
N LEU A 59 -6.68 -15.46 8.38
CA LEU A 59 -7.47 -16.69 8.52
C LEU A 59 -7.08 -17.50 9.78
N GLY A 60 -6.04 -17.11 10.50
CA GLY A 60 -5.52 -17.80 11.68
C GLY A 60 -4.59 -18.97 11.36
N ASP A 61 -4.09 -19.07 10.12
CA ASP A 61 -3.13 -20.10 9.74
C ASP A 61 -1.78 -19.88 10.46
N PRO A 62 -1.06 -20.96 10.81
CA PRO A 62 0.25 -20.83 11.42
C PRO A 62 1.27 -20.26 10.44
N ARG A 63 2.10 -19.33 10.92
CA ARG A 63 3.25 -18.83 10.15
C ARG A 63 4.29 -19.93 9.94
N PRO A 64 5.01 -19.92 8.81
CA PRO A 64 6.07 -20.87 8.57
C PRO A 64 7.26 -20.64 9.52
N ILE A 65 7.86 -21.74 9.98
CA ILE A 65 9.14 -21.72 10.68
C ILE A 65 10.23 -21.83 9.63
N HIS A 66 10.89 -20.71 9.32
CA HIS A 66 11.89 -20.64 8.25
C HIS A 66 13.02 -19.67 8.61
N THR A 67 14.26 -20.03 8.22
CA THR A 67 15.44 -19.20 8.48
C THR A 67 15.83 -18.46 7.21
N LEU A 68 15.81 -17.13 7.28
CA LEU A 68 16.20 -16.29 6.14
C LEU A 68 17.70 -16.37 5.84
N PRO A 69 18.08 -16.28 4.56
CA PRO A 69 19.45 -15.97 4.13
C PRO A 69 19.95 -14.67 4.77
N ARG A 70 21.27 -14.58 4.98
CA ARG A 70 21.90 -13.42 5.67
C ARG A 70 22.18 -12.23 4.75
N ASP A 71 22.10 -12.43 3.43
CA ASP A 71 22.52 -11.49 2.39
C ASP A 71 21.36 -10.70 1.76
N LEU A 72 20.15 -10.83 2.33
CA LEU A 72 18.98 -10.07 1.91
C LEU A 72 19.09 -8.60 2.36
N ARG A 73 19.57 -7.73 1.47
CA ARG A 73 19.84 -6.31 1.77
C ARG A 73 18.59 -5.49 2.09
N HIS A 74 17.42 -5.90 1.61
CA HIS A 74 16.15 -5.22 1.86
C HIS A 74 15.53 -5.58 3.22
N VAL A 75 16.08 -6.57 3.93
CA VAL A 75 15.66 -6.94 5.29
C VAL A 75 16.51 -6.18 6.31
N VAL A 76 15.98 -5.06 6.79
CA VAL A 76 16.74 -4.09 7.61
C VAL A 76 16.28 -4.02 9.07
N ASP A 77 15.12 -4.57 9.39
CA ASP A 77 14.50 -4.53 10.71
C ASP A 77 13.61 -5.76 10.97
N GLU A 78 12.96 -5.79 12.13
CA GLU A 78 12.09 -6.90 12.51
C GLU A 78 10.81 -6.97 11.68
N PHE A 79 10.31 -5.84 11.17
CA PHE A 79 9.10 -5.79 10.37
C PHE A 79 9.34 -6.33 8.96
N SER A 80 10.37 -5.85 8.26
CA SER A 80 10.83 -6.39 6.98
C SER A 80 11.19 -7.88 7.10
N ARG A 81 11.81 -8.30 8.21
CA ARG A 81 12.03 -9.72 8.50
C ARG A 81 10.73 -10.51 8.63
N HIS A 82 9.73 -9.94 9.32
CA HIS A 82 8.41 -10.54 9.47
C HIS A 82 7.73 -10.72 8.11
N CYS A 83 7.78 -9.73 7.21
CA CYS A 83 7.26 -9.88 5.85
C CYS A 83 8.05 -10.91 5.02
N GLU A 84 9.38 -10.95 5.16
CA GLU A 84 10.25 -11.77 4.31
C GLU A 84 10.16 -13.28 4.61
N VAL A 85 9.96 -13.69 5.87
CA VAL A 85 9.93 -15.12 6.26
C VAL A 85 8.97 -15.98 5.40
N PRO A 86 7.68 -15.62 5.25
CA PRO A 86 6.77 -16.39 4.41
C PRO A 86 6.97 -16.17 2.91
N VAL A 87 7.64 -15.07 2.51
CA VAL A 87 8.04 -14.80 1.13
C VAL A 87 9.15 -15.76 0.70
N ASP A 88 10.26 -15.78 1.44
CA ASP A 88 11.41 -16.62 1.13
C ASP A 88 11.06 -18.11 1.15
N LYS A 89 10.15 -18.52 2.05
CA LYS A 89 9.63 -19.89 2.12
C LYS A 89 9.00 -20.36 0.80
N ARG A 90 8.40 -19.45 0.03
CA ARG A 90 7.68 -19.73 -1.22
C ARG A 90 8.52 -19.54 -2.48
N ARG A 91 9.77 -19.06 -2.36
CA ARG A 91 10.67 -18.89 -3.53
C ARG A 91 10.99 -20.20 -4.25
N CYS A 92 10.86 -21.34 -3.57
CA CYS A 92 11.05 -22.66 -4.17
C CYS A 92 9.80 -23.24 -4.84
N HIS A 93 8.62 -22.62 -4.67
CA HIS A 93 7.39 -23.08 -5.32
C HIS A 93 7.45 -22.80 -6.82
N THR A 94 6.82 -23.65 -7.61
CA THR A 94 6.55 -23.45 -9.05
C THR A 94 5.42 -22.44 -9.28
N ALA A 95 5.28 -21.95 -10.50
CA ALA A 95 4.16 -21.09 -10.91
C ALA A 95 2.79 -21.72 -10.60
N VAL A 96 2.64 -23.02 -10.86
CA VAL A 96 1.39 -23.74 -10.62
C VAL A 96 1.08 -23.83 -9.13
N GLU A 97 2.07 -24.18 -8.30
CA GLU A 97 1.89 -24.22 -6.84
C GLU A 97 1.51 -22.84 -6.28
N MET A 98 2.16 -21.77 -6.77
CA MET A 98 1.85 -20.40 -6.35
C MET A 98 0.44 -19.96 -6.77
N ALA A 99 0.04 -20.22 -8.01
CA ALA A 99 -1.29 -19.88 -8.50
C ALA A 99 -2.38 -20.66 -7.75
N SER A 100 -2.18 -21.96 -7.53
CA SER A 100 -3.13 -22.79 -6.78
C SER A 100 -3.23 -22.40 -5.30
N GLU A 101 -2.11 -22.03 -4.66
CA GLU A 101 -2.13 -21.55 -3.28
C GLU A 101 -2.84 -20.19 -3.17
N LEU A 102 -2.59 -19.26 -4.11
CA LEU A 102 -3.31 -17.99 -4.18
C LEU A 102 -4.82 -18.22 -4.34
N GLU A 103 -5.23 -19.03 -5.31
CA GLU A 103 -6.64 -19.35 -5.56
C GLU A 103 -7.33 -19.92 -4.30
N TYR A 104 -6.66 -20.87 -3.63
CA TYR A 104 -7.17 -21.45 -2.39
C TYR A 104 -7.34 -20.39 -1.29
N THR A 105 -6.37 -19.49 -1.14
CA THR A 105 -6.43 -18.39 -0.18
C THR A 105 -7.54 -17.40 -0.50
N VAL A 106 -7.71 -17.01 -1.77
CA VAL A 106 -8.81 -16.13 -2.22
C VAL A 106 -10.16 -16.73 -1.85
N ILE A 107 -10.39 -18.01 -2.14
CA ILE A 107 -11.64 -18.71 -1.82
C ILE A 107 -11.92 -18.69 -0.31
N ARG A 108 -10.92 -19.04 0.50
CA ARG A 108 -11.06 -19.08 1.97
C ARG A 108 -11.31 -17.70 2.56
N ARG A 109 -10.52 -16.72 2.14
CA ARG A 109 -10.60 -15.36 2.67
C ARG A 109 -11.87 -14.66 2.22
N GLY A 110 -12.29 -14.82 0.96
CA GLY A 110 -13.57 -14.34 0.46
C GLY A 110 -14.75 -14.95 1.21
N ARG A 111 -14.71 -16.25 1.55
CA ARG A 111 -15.72 -16.87 2.41
C ARG A 111 -15.73 -16.22 3.81
N ALA A 112 -14.55 -16.06 4.42
CA ALA A 112 -14.44 -15.46 5.75
C ALA A 112 -15.00 -14.03 5.81
N LEU A 113 -14.75 -13.21 4.78
CA LEU A 113 -15.28 -11.86 4.68
C LEU A 113 -16.81 -11.85 4.53
N ARG A 114 -17.37 -12.70 3.65
CA ARG A 114 -18.84 -12.80 3.47
C ARG A 114 -19.57 -13.33 4.70
N SER A 115 -18.93 -14.19 5.49
CA SER A 115 -19.50 -14.77 6.71
C SER A 115 -19.03 -14.08 7.99
N THR A 116 -18.39 -12.91 7.90
CA THR A 116 -17.86 -12.22 9.07
C THR A 116 -18.99 -11.86 10.03
N ARG A 117 -18.70 -11.98 11.33
CA ARG A 117 -19.59 -11.53 12.41
C ARG A 117 -19.11 -10.23 13.04
N TYR A 118 -17.94 -9.75 12.63
CA TYR A 118 -17.37 -8.53 13.15
C TYR A 118 -18.18 -7.33 12.70
N GLU A 119 -18.57 -6.52 13.68
CA GLU A 119 -19.07 -5.18 13.48
C GLU A 119 -17.89 -4.23 13.18
N PRO A 120 -18.12 -3.08 12.52
CA PRO A 120 -17.05 -2.19 12.05
C PRO A 120 -16.08 -1.74 13.15
N LEU A 121 -16.60 -1.48 14.35
CA LEU A 121 -15.86 -1.01 15.51
C LEU A 121 -15.38 -2.14 16.43
N ASP A 122 -15.63 -3.41 16.08
CA ASP A 122 -15.08 -4.52 16.84
C ASP A 122 -13.56 -4.50 16.75
N GLU A 123 -12.90 -4.62 17.91
CA GLU A 123 -11.45 -4.69 18.00
C GLU A 123 -10.97 -6.08 17.56
N VAL A 124 -10.07 -6.10 16.58
CA VAL A 124 -9.48 -7.31 16.01
C VAL A 124 -7.97 -7.22 16.03
N ARG A 125 -7.31 -8.35 16.26
CA ARG A 125 -5.84 -8.41 16.26
C ARG A 125 -5.31 -8.24 14.84
N TRP A 126 -4.51 -7.20 14.62
CA TRP A 126 -3.83 -6.95 13.35
C TRP A 126 -2.43 -7.60 13.31
N PRO A 127 -2.16 -8.57 12.42
CA PRO A 127 -0.91 -9.31 12.39
C PRO A 127 0.20 -8.54 11.62
N MET A 128 0.85 -7.58 12.29
CA MET A 128 1.98 -6.80 11.75
C MET A 128 3.31 -7.09 12.46
N GLY A 129 3.54 -8.34 12.86
CA GLY A 129 4.75 -8.72 13.60
C GLY A 129 5.00 -7.82 14.82
N PRO A 130 6.12 -7.07 14.88
CA PRO A 130 6.43 -6.18 16.02
C PRO A 130 5.41 -5.06 16.24
N TYR A 131 4.63 -4.69 15.20
CA TYR A 131 3.59 -3.66 15.28
C TYR A 131 2.19 -4.22 15.52
N SER A 132 2.08 -5.52 15.84
CA SER A 132 0.79 -6.15 16.07
C SER A 132 0.07 -5.50 17.25
N ARG A 133 -1.17 -5.08 17.00
CA ARG A 133 -2.04 -4.40 17.97
C ARG A 133 -3.50 -4.67 17.62
N ASP A 134 -4.39 -4.35 18.53
CA ASP A 134 -5.83 -4.41 18.25
C ASP A 134 -6.22 -3.12 17.53
N VAL A 135 -7.04 -3.25 16.49
CA VAL A 135 -7.59 -2.14 15.72
C VAL A 135 -9.06 -2.41 15.39
N PRO A 136 -9.86 -1.37 15.15
CA PRO A 136 -11.22 -1.53 14.62
C PRO A 136 -11.22 -2.33 13.31
N TYR A 137 -12.17 -3.25 13.17
CA TYR A 137 -12.27 -4.15 12.01
C TYR A 137 -12.31 -3.39 10.67
N HIS A 138 -13.01 -2.25 10.60
CA HIS A 138 -13.03 -1.44 9.38
C HIS A 138 -11.64 -0.92 8.99
N GLN A 139 -10.80 -0.58 9.98
CA GLN A 139 -9.44 -0.06 9.74
C GLN A 139 -8.51 -1.18 9.25
N LEU A 140 -8.66 -2.38 9.80
CA LEU A 140 -8.00 -3.58 9.31
C LEU A 140 -8.30 -3.80 7.82
N LEU A 141 -9.59 -3.83 7.46
CA LEU A 141 -10.01 -4.06 6.09
C LEU A 141 -9.53 -2.96 5.14
N ARG A 142 -9.63 -1.69 5.54
CA ARG A 142 -9.14 -0.56 4.75
C ARG A 142 -7.65 -0.71 4.43
N THR A 143 -6.85 -1.11 5.42
CA THR A 143 -5.42 -1.31 5.25
C THR A 143 -5.13 -2.49 4.32
N ARG A 144 -5.94 -3.56 4.36
CA ARG A 144 -5.83 -4.67 3.40
C ARG A 144 -6.19 -4.28 1.97
N VAL A 145 -7.23 -3.47 1.76
CA VAL A 145 -7.57 -2.95 0.43
C VAL A 145 -6.38 -2.18 -0.15
N PHE A 146 -5.81 -1.28 0.65
CA PHE A 146 -4.62 -0.50 0.27
C PHE A 146 -3.43 -1.39 -0.12
N ASP A 147 -3.06 -2.35 0.72
CA ASP A 147 -1.91 -3.21 0.52
C ASP A 147 -2.09 -4.11 -0.73
N VAL A 148 -3.24 -4.76 -0.87
CA VAL A 148 -3.53 -5.64 -2.02
C VAL A 148 -3.58 -4.83 -3.32
N TRP A 149 -4.23 -3.67 -3.34
CA TRP A 149 -4.27 -2.83 -4.55
C TRP A 149 -2.90 -2.31 -4.94
N THR A 150 -2.07 -1.90 -3.98
CA THR A 150 -0.70 -1.44 -4.24
C THR A 150 0.12 -2.55 -4.89
N HIS A 151 0.03 -3.76 -4.33
CA HIS A 151 0.73 -4.93 -4.85
C HIS A 151 0.16 -5.47 -6.17
N GLU A 152 -1.13 -5.28 -6.43
CA GLU A 152 -1.70 -5.48 -7.78
C GLU A 152 -0.96 -4.59 -8.79
N GLN A 153 -0.73 -3.31 -8.47
CA GLN A 153 -0.02 -2.41 -9.38
C GLN A 153 1.47 -2.78 -9.51
N ASP A 154 2.12 -3.23 -8.43
CA ASP A 154 3.51 -3.74 -8.47
C ASP A 154 3.65 -4.90 -9.47
N ILE A 155 2.69 -5.84 -9.45
CA ILE A 155 2.64 -6.98 -10.38
C ILE A 155 2.36 -6.50 -11.81
N ARG A 156 1.37 -5.62 -12.02
CA ARG A 156 1.02 -5.09 -13.34
C ARG A 156 2.22 -4.40 -14.00
N ARG A 157 2.95 -3.57 -13.27
CA ARG A 157 4.17 -2.90 -13.77
C ARG A 157 5.27 -3.89 -14.13
N ALA A 158 5.57 -4.86 -13.28
CA ALA A 158 6.56 -5.90 -13.57
C ALA A 158 6.20 -6.75 -14.82
N LEU A 159 4.91 -6.87 -15.11
CA LEU A 159 4.39 -7.59 -16.27
C LEU A 159 4.13 -6.69 -17.49
N ALA A 160 4.39 -5.39 -17.40
CA ALA A 160 4.06 -4.38 -18.41
C ALA A 160 2.58 -4.43 -18.84
N ARG A 161 1.67 -4.54 -17.86
CA ARG A 161 0.21 -4.51 -18.05
C ARG A 161 -0.35 -3.17 -17.56
N PRO A 162 -1.42 -2.64 -18.18
CA PRO A 162 -2.08 -1.43 -17.70
C PRO A 162 -2.55 -1.54 -16.25
N GLY A 163 -2.51 -0.42 -15.53
CA GLY A 163 -2.95 -0.29 -14.14
C GLY A 163 -4.47 -0.26 -13.99
N ASN A 164 -4.96 -0.70 -12.83
CA ASN A 164 -6.37 -0.64 -12.43
C ASN A 164 -6.60 0.59 -11.54
N LEU A 165 -6.28 1.76 -12.10
CA LEU A 165 -6.05 2.99 -11.35
C LEU A 165 -7.34 3.74 -10.97
N ASP A 166 -8.46 3.45 -11.63
CA ASP A 166 -9.79 4.01 -11.38
C ASP A 166 -10.70 3.09 -10.55
N SER A 167 -10.16 1.98 -10.03
CA SER A 167 -10.94 0.98 -9.29
C SER A 167 -11.47 1.50 -7.94
N PRO A 168 -12.54 0.90 -7.39
CA PRO A 168 -12.97 1.16 -6.02
C PRO A 168 -11.84 1.04 -4.99
N ALA A 169 -10.93 0.09 -5.16
CA ALA A 169 -9.77 -0.07 -4.29
C ALA A 169 -8.74 1.07 -4.45
N ALA A 170 -8.59 1.62 -5.66
CA ALA A 170 -7.80 2.81 -5.90
C ALA A 170 -8.36 4.04 -5.15
N ALA A 171 -9.68 4.22 -5.16
CA ALA A 171 -10.32 5.32 -4.42
C ALA A 171 -10.11 5.19 -2.88
N ILE A 172 -10.22 3.98 -2.34
CA ILE A 172 -9.97 3.71 -0.91
C ILE A 172 -8.48 3.95 -0.58
N THR A 173 -7.59 3.53 -1.48
CA THR A 173 -6.14 3.76 -1.38
C THR A 173 -5.81 5.25 -1.41
N ARG A 174 -6.42 6.03 -2.31
CA ARG A 174 -6.30 7.49 -2.35
C ARG A 174 -6.62 8.10 -1.01
N ASP A 175 -7.77 7.77 -0.44
CA ASP A 175 -8.20 8.34 0.84
C ASP A 175 -7.26 7.89 1.98
N TYR A 176 -6.77 6.65 1.95
CA TYR A 176 -5.77 6.15 2.91
C TYR A 176 -4.45 6.95 2.83
N LEU A 177 -3.94 7.20 1.62
CA LEU A 177 -2.70 7.94 1.42
C LEU A 177 -2.85 9.44 1.76
N ILE A 178 -4.01 10.05 1.49
CA ILE A 178 -4.31 11.43 1.88
C ILE A 178 -4.18 11.61 3.41
N GLU A 179 -4.68 10.65 4.20
CA GLU A 179 -4.58 10.68 5.66
C GLU A 179 -3.13 10.58 6.17
N MET A 180 -2.22 10.06 5.33
CA MET A 180 -0.80 9.93 5.66
C MET A 180 0.03 11.16 5.28
N LEU A 181 -0.52 12.09 4.47
CA LEU A 181 0.16 13.32 4.06
C LEU A 181 0.68 14.16 5.25
N PRO A 182 -0.08 14.36 6.36
CA PRO A 182 0.43 15.07 7.53
C PRO A 182 1.72 14.47 8.10
N ARG A 183 1.78 13.13 8.16
CA ARG A 183 2.99 12.43 8.62
C ARG A 183 4.14 12.65 7.64
N ALA A 184 3.90 12.56 6.34
CA ALA A 184 4.93 12.75 5.33
C ALA A 184 5.54 14.16 5.38
N VAL A 185 4.69 15.19 5.41
CA VAL A 185 5.13 16.59 5.38
C VAL A 185 5.72 17.03 6.73
N ALA A 186 4.99 16.87 7.83
CA ALA A 186 5.41 17.44 9.11
C ALA A 186 6.50 16.58 9.78
N LYS A 187 6.36 15.25 9.76
CA LYS A 187 7.27 14.35 10.49
C LYS A 187 8.44 13.86 9.65
N LEU A 188 8.19 13.34 8.44
CA LEU A 188 9.26 12.73 7.63
C LEU A 188 10.11 13.80 6.92
N ALA A 189 9.47 14.79 6.29
CA ALA A 189 10.17 15.87 5.60
C ALA A 189 10.65 17.00 6.52
N GLY A 190 10.13 17.06 7.76
CA GLY A 190 10.51 18.09 8.74
C GLY A 190 10.15 19.50 8.26
N ALA A 191 8.95 19.66 7.71
CA ALA A 191 8.45 20.94 7.24
C ALA A 191 8.37 21.95 8.43
N PRO A 192 8.81 23.22 8.25
CA PRO A 192 8.80 24.21 9.32
C PRO A 192 7.39 24.52 9.84
N SER A 193 7.25 24.90 11.10
CA SER A 193 5.99 25.41 11.66
C SER A 193 5.45 26.59 10.83
N GLY A 194 4.15 26.59 10.55
CA GLY A 194 3.47 27.58 9.72
C GLY A 194 3.58 27.35 8.21
N SER A 195 4.30 26.30 7.77
CA SER A 195 4.35 25.95 6.35
C SER A 195 3.06 25.28 5.87
N THR A 196 2.78 25.47 4.57
CA THR A 196 1.65 24.86 3.89
C THR A 196 2.11 24.17 2.61
N ALA A 197 1.72 22.90 2.44
CA ALA A 197 2.05 22.09 1.27
C ALA A 197 0.75 21.68 0.56
N VAL A 198 0.59 22.11 -0.69
CA VAL A 198 -0.54 21.72 -1.53
C VAL A 198 -0.13 20.55 -2.41
N PHE A 199 -0.91 19.47 -2.36
CA PHE A 199 -0.82 18.35 -3.29
C PHE A 199 -1.94 18.50 -4.31
N ASP A 200 -1.56 18.57 -5.58
CA ASP A 200 -2.44 18.72 -6.74
C ASP A 200 -2.27 17.48 -7.63
N VAL A 201 -3.09 16.47 -7.38
CA VAL A 201 -2.99 15.16 -8.01
C VAL A 201 -4.10 15.00 -9.03
N HIS A 202 -3.74 14.75 -10.28
CA HIS A 202 -4.67 14.57 -11.40
C HIS A 202 -4.69 13.12 -11.90
N GLY A 203 -5.60 12.81 -12.83
CA GLY A 203 -5.77 11.46 -13.39
C GLY A 203 -6.97 10.72 -12.80
N GLU A 204 -6.88 9.41 -12.71
CA GLU A 204 -8.00 8.50 -12.37
C GLU A 204 -8.54 8.72 -10.94
N GLN A 205 -7.68 9.18 -10.03
CA GLN A 205 -8.03 9.50 -8.64
C GLN A 205 -7.68 10.95 -8.31
N GLU A 206 -8.32 11.89 -9.00
CA GLU A 206 -8.05 13.32 -8.82
C GLU A 206 -8.38 13.81 -7.40
N PHE A 207 -7.47 14.60 -6.82
CA PHE A 207 -7.71 15.38 -5.61
C PHE A 207 -6.76 16.56 -5.48
N MET A 208 -7.22 17.57 -4.75
CA MET A 208 -6.38 18.65 -4.26
C MET A 208 -6.51 18.76 -2.73
N ARG A 209 -5.38 18.68 -2.00
CA ARG A 209 -5.36 18.72 -0.54
C ARG A 209 -4.23 19.60 -0.04
N THR A 210 -4.50 20.32 1.05
CA THR A 210 -3.50 21.16 1.72
C THR A 210 -3.12 20.52 3.03
N VAL A 211 -1.81 20.38 3.26
CA VAL A 211 -1.25 20.05 4.57
C VAL A 211 -0.76 21.33 5.23
N HIS A 212 -1.28 21.60 6.42
CA HIS A 212 -0.86 22.71 7.29
C HIS A 212 0.00 22.17 8.41
N VAL A 213 1.14 22.81 8.67
CA VAL A 213 1.98 22.51 9.83
C VAL A 213 1.72 23.57 10.90
N ASP A 214 1.17 23.18 12.04
CA ASP A 214 0.87 24.11 13.12
C ASP A 214 2.13 24.60 13.87
N VAL A 215 1.91 25.48 14.85
CA VAL A 215 3.00 26.06 15.66
C VAL A 215 3.78 24.99 16.45
N ASP A 216 3.13 23.88 16.80
CA ASP A 216 3.72 22.76 17.53
C ASP A 216 4.38 21.74 16.58
N GLY A 217 4.43 22.03 15.28
CA GLY A 217 5.03 21.16 14.26
C GLY A 217 4.16 19.97 13.87
N ARG A 218 2.86 19.98 14.17
CA ARG A 218 1.93 18.90 13.80
C ARG A 218 1.26 19.22 12.47
N GLY A 219 1.20 18.21 11.60
CA GLY A 219 0.50 18.31 10.33
C GLY A 219 -1.01 18.10 10.49
N ARG A 220 -1.81 18.85 9.74
CA ARG A 220 -3.23 18.57 9.46
C ARG A 220 -3.49 18.65 7.97
N VAL A 221 -4.28 17.72 7.43
CA VAL A 221 -4.74 17.77 6.03
C VAL A 221 -6.19 18.22 5.98
N ASP A 222 -6.51 19.11 5.05
CA ASP A 222 -7.89 19.47 4.72
C ASP A 222 -8.06 19.78 3.21
N GLY A 223 -9.31 20.03 2.82
CA GLY A 223 -9.69 20.32 1.43
C GLY A 223 -9.66 21.79 1.07
N GLU A 224 -9.21 22.68 1.97
CA GLU A 224 -9.11 24.10 1.66
C GLU A 224 -7.92 24.35 0.75
N VAL A 225 -8.17 24.84 -0.46
CA VAL A 225 -7.10 25.14 -1.43
C VAL A 225 -6.59 26.55 -1.20
N LEU A 226 -5.34 26.65 -0.74
CA LEU A 226 -4.68 27.94 -0.59
C LEU A 226 -4.17 28.46 -1.94
N LEU A 227 -4.44 29.74 -2.21
CA LEU A 227 -3.96 30.41 -3.43
C LEU A 227 -2.45 30.65 -3.41
N VAL A 228 -1.85 30.77 -2.22
CA VAL A 228 -0.42 31.03 -2.03
C VAL A 228 0.15 30.10 -0.95
N PRO A 229 0.37 28.82 -1.26
CA PRO A 229 1.00 27.89 -0.32
C PRO A 229 2.52 28.14 -0.22
N SER A 230 3.16 27.58 0.81
CA SER A 230 4.63 27.56 0.86
C SER A 230 5.21 26.74 -0.28
N VAL A 231 4.60 25.60 -0.60
CA VAL A 231 4.97 24.75 -1.74
C VAL A 231 3.73 24.09 -2.35
N ARG A 232 3.73 23.94 -3.67
CA ARG A 232 2.76 23.13 -4.42
C ARG A 232 3.50 22.00 -5.14
N LEU A 233 2.97 20.78 -5.00
CA LEU A 233 3.44 19.59 -5.71
C LEU A 233 2.32 19.13 -6.64
N SER A 234 2.57 19.13 -7.95
CA SER A 234 1.63 18.66 -8.97
C SER A 234 2.18 17.42 -9.67
N MET A 235 1.39 16.33 -9.72
CA MET A 235 1.76 15.05 -10.36
C MET A 235 0.51 14.23 -10.69
N ASP A 236 0.64 13.18 -11.50
CA ASP A 236 -0.47 12.24 -11.73
C ASP A 236 -0.64 11.26 -10.55
N TRP A 237 -1.80 10.58 -10.51
CA TRP A 237 -2.14 9.62 -9.47
C TRP A 237 -1.18 8.43 -9.39
N GLU A 238 -0.69 7.94 -10.52
CA GLU A 238 0.24 6.81 -10.54
C GLU A 238 1.59 7.20 -9.92
N THR A 239 2.11 8.37 -10.26
CA THR A 239 3.34 8.95 -9.70
C THR A 239 3.18 9.21 -8.21
N PHE A 240 2.06 9.80 -7.80
CA PHE A 240 1.75 10.04 -6.39
C PHE A 240 1.75 8.75 -5.59
N SER A 241 1.02 7.73 -6.05
CA SER A 241 0.92 6.44 -5.34
C SER A 241 2.25 5.69 -5.32
N ARG A 242 3.03 5.73 -6.42
CA ARG A 242 4.38 5.13 -6.45
C ARG A 242 5.33 5.81 -5.48
N LEU A 243 5.34 7.15 -5.40
CA LEU A 243 6.18 7.85 -4.43
C LEU A 243 5.74 7.57 -2.98
N ALA A 244 4.44 7.66 -2.69
CA ALA A 244 3.90 7.44 -1.35
C ALA A 244 4.15 6.01 -0.84
N CYS A 245 4.19 5.03 -1.75
CA CYS A 245 4.54 3.65 -1.44
C CYS A 245 6.05 3.35 -1.61
N GLY A 246 6.90 4.33 -1.91
CA GLY A 246 8.35 4.13 -2.03
C GLY A 246 8.79 3.24 -3.21
N ARG A 247 7.99 3.20 -4.29
CA ARG A 247 8.24 2.40 -5.51
C ARG A 247 9.09 3.14 -6.54
N VAL A 248 9.18 4.47 -6.44
CA VAL A 248 9.99 5.30 -7.32
C VAL A 248 10.76 6.32 -6.47
N PRO A 249 12.06 6.56 -6.72
CA PRO A 249 12.78 7.61 -6.05
C PRO A 249 12.36 8.99 -6.59
N ALA A 250 12.44 10.02 -5.74
CA ALA A 250 12.02 11.38 -6.08
C ALA A 250 12.60 11.91 -7.41
N HIS A 251 13.89 11.67 -7.67
CA HIS A 251 14.56 12.15 -8.88
C HIS A 251 14.06 11.51 -10.19
N ALA A 252 13.34 10.38 -10.11
CA ALA A 252 12.77 9.68 -11.25
C ALA A 252 11.26 9.87 -11.38
N ALA A 253 10.64 10.63 -10.47
CA ALA A 253 9.22 10.92 -10.49
C ALA A 253 8.92 12.20 -11.27
N GLU A 254 7.86 12.17 -12.08
CA GLU A 254 7.40 13.34 -12.82
C GLU A 254 6.50 14.21 -11.93
N ALA A 255 7.15 15.02 -11.09
CA ALA A 255 6.49 15.96 -10.18
C ALA A 255 6.93 17.39 -10.47
N LYS A 256 5.96 18.29 -10.62
CA LYS A 256 6.20 19.73 -10.73
C LYS A 256 6.16 20.37 -9.35
N LEU A 257 7.17 21.18 -9.04
CA LEU A 257 7.25 21.98 -7.82
C LEU A 257 7.03 23.46 -8.13
N GLU A 258 6.27 24.14 -7.28
CA GLU A 258 6.13 25.60 -7.30
C GLU A 258 6.22 26.14 -5.86
N GLY A 259 6.87 27.30 -5.67
CA GLY A 259 7.11 27.89 -4.34
C GLY A 259 8.48 27.51 -3.77
N ASP A 260 8.53 27.07 -2.51
CA ASP A 260 9.75 26.63 -1.85
C ASP A 260 10.21 25.25 -2.39
N GLU A 261 11.09 25.28 -3.39
CA GLU A 261 11.66 24.07 -3.98
C GLU A 261 12.46 23.24 -2.97
N SER A 262 13.14 23.87 -1.99
CA SER A 262 13.89 23.12 -0.99
C SER A 262 12.97 22.31 -0.09
N LEU A 263 11.80 22.85 0.26
CA LEU A 263 10.77 22.10 0.97
C LEU A 263 10.16 21.02 0.08
N GLY A 264 9.88 21.34 -1.20
CA GLY A 264 9.34 20.39 -2.17
C GLY A 264 10.21 19.13 -2.33
N HIS A 265 11.51 19.30 -2.55
CA HIS A 265 12.45 18.18 -2.66
C HIS A 265 12.53 17.37 -1.37
N ARG A 266 12.59 18.02 -0.19
CA ARG A 266 12.57 17.30 1.10
C ARG A 266 11.32 16.46 1.29
N ILE A 267 10.16 16.97 0.86
CA ILE A 267 8.90 16.22 0.88
C ILE A 267 9.00 15.00 -0.02
N LEU A 268 9.40 15.18 -1.29
CA LEU A 268 9.52 14.08 -2.25
C LEU A 268 10.52 13.00 -1.81
N ASP A 269 11.69 13.39 -1.31
CA ASP A 269 12.74 12.48 -0.85
C ASP A 269 12.33 11.64 0.36
N ASN A 270 11.40 12.15 1.18
CA ASN A 270 10.91 11.50 2.39
C ASN A 270 9.42 11.11 2.28
N PHE A 271 8.91 10.97 1.05
CA PHE A 271 7.46 10.84 0.83
C PHE A 271 6.93 9.44 1.13
N ALA A 272 7.78 8.42 1.11
CA ALA A 272 7.35 7.04 1.38
C ALA A 272 6.77 6.91 2.80
N VAL A 273 5.46 6.66 2.89
CA VAL A 273 4.70 6.56 4.15
C VAL A 273 4.46 5.12 4.59
N THR A 274 4.66 4.17 3.69
CA THR A 274 4.62 2.74 3.96
C THR A 274 5.92 2.30 4.67
N PRO A 275 5.85 1.35 5.60
CA PRO A 275 7.04 0.74 6.20
C PRO A 275 7.89 -0.02 5.17
#